data_AF-S5T8V8-F1
#
_entry.id   AF-S5T8V8-F1
#
_cell.length_a   1.000
_cell.length_b   1.000
_cell.length_c   1.000
_cell.angle_alpha   90.00
_cell.angle_beta   90.00
_cell.angle_gamma   90.00
#
_symmetry.space_group_name_H-M   'P 1'
#
loop_
_entity.id
_entity.type
_entity.pdbx_description
1 polymer ?
#
loop_
_entity_poly.entity_id
_entity_poly.type
_entity_poly.pdbx_seq_one_letter_code
_entity_poly.pdbx_strand_id
1 'polypeptide(L)' 'MNITNLLEQGVELMLLGMGMVFFILGMLVFAIKGISAVIQRYEPVVEHSSKSSVSTDISEDIVTAITVAVQRFRSK' A
#
# COMPACT_ATOMS: atom_id res chain seq x y z
N MET A 1 -2.07 35.91 -43.26
CA MET A 1 -1.73 34.58 -42.70
C MET A 1 -2.90 34.15 -41.84
N ASN A 2 -3.50 33.00 -42.15
CA ASN A 2 -4.76 32.57 -41.56
C ASN A 2 -4.52 32.10 -40.11
N ILE A 3 -4.77 33.00 -39.18
CA ILE A 3 -4.69 32.84 -37.71
C ILE A 3 -5.36 31.53 -37.23
N THR A 4 -6.43 31.12 -37.91
CA THR A 4 -7.14 29.87 -37.69
C THR A 4 -6.24 28.65 -37.77
N ASN A 5 -5.28 28.64 -38.70
CA ASN A 5 -4.39 27.51 -38.92
C ASN A 5 -3.33 27.38 -37.80
N LEU A 6 -2.85 28.50 -37.26
CA LEU A 6 -1.96 28.51 -36.10
C LEU A 6 -2.69 28.04 -34.84
N LEU A 7 -3.96 28.44 -34.69
CA LEU A 7 -4.78 28.04 -33.55
C LEU A 7 -5.10 26.53 -33.59
N GLU A 8 -5.43 26.02 -34.77
CA GLU A 8 -5.64 24.59 -35.01
C GLU A 8 -4.38 23.77 -34.70
N GLN A 9 -3.21 24.24 -35.17
CA GLN A 9 -1.93 23.59 -34.88
C GLN A 9 -1.56 23.66 -33.38
N GLY A 10 -1.89 24.75 -32.69
CA GLY A 10 -1.68 24.87 -31.25
C GLY A 10 -2.55 23.89 -30.44
N VAL A 11 -3.80 23.70 -30.85
CA VAL A 11 -4.71 22.72 -30.22
C VAL A 11 -4.24 21.30 -30.48
N GLU A 12 -3.81 20.99 -31.71
CA GLU A 12 -3.25 19.69 -32.06
C GLU A 12 -2.00 19.37 -31.23
N LEU A 13 -1.11 20.35 -31.06
CA LEU A 13 0.10 20.20 -30.26
C LEU A 13 -0.20 20.05 -28.75
N MET A 14 -1.19 20.77 -28.23
CA MET A 14 -1.65 20.62 -26.85
C MET A 14 -2.22 19.23 -26.60
N LEU A 15 -3.04 18.72 -27.53
CA LEU A 15 -3.68 17.42 -27.42
C LEU A 15 -2.66 16.28 -27.51
N LEU A 16 -1.68 16.41 -28.40
CA LEU A 16 -0.56 15.48 -28.53
C LEU A 16 0.33 15.50 -27.28
N GLY A 17 0.66 16.68 -26.77
CA GLY A 17 1.45 16.84 -25.55
C GLY A 17 0.76 16.25 -24.32
N MET A 18 -0.51 16.58 -24.10
CA MET A 18 -1.29 16.03 -22.99
C MET A 18 -1.47 14.51 -23.15
N GLY A 19 -1.73 14.02 -24.36
CA GLY A 19 -1.87 12.59 -24.64
C GLY A 19 -0.59 11.80 -24.35
N MET A 20 0.57 12.31 -24.76
CA MET A 20 1.86 11.66 -24.51
C MET A 20 2.21 11.61 -23.02
N VAL A 21 1.97 12.71 -22.29
CA VAL A 21 2.17 12.72 -20.82
C VAL A 21 1.24 11.70 -20.16
N PHE A 22 -0.03 11.66 -20.56
CA PHE A 22 -1.00 10.70 -20.02
C PHE A 22 -0.61 9.25 -20.33
N PHE A 23 -0.11 9.00 -21.53
CA PHE A 23 0.38 7.69 -21.95
C PHE A 23 1.56 7.24 -21.09
N ILE A 24 2.55 8.11 -20.89
CA ILE A 24 3.73 7.81 -20.06
C ILE A 24 3.32 7.57 -18.60
N LEU A 25 2.49 8.44 -18.01
CA LEU A 25 2.01 8.27 -16.64
C LEU A 25 1.17 6.99 -16.50
N GLY A 26 0.30 6.70 -17.45
CA GLY A 26 -0.50 5.48 -17.48
C GLY A 26 0.38 4.23 -17.52
N MET A 27 1.37 4.21 -18.43
CA MET A 27 2.35 3.13 -18.52
C MET A 27 3.16 2.98 -17.21
N LEU A 28 3.54 4.09 -16.58
CA LEU A 28 4.24 4.07 -15.30
C LEU A 28 3.38 3.50 -14.16
N VAL A 29 2.11 3.91 -14.08
CA VAL A 29 1.15 3.36 -13.11
C VAL A 29 0.96 1.86 -13.33
N PHE A 30 0.85 1.41 -14.59
CA PHE A 30 0.78 -0.02 -14.91
C PHE A 30 2.03 -0.77 -14.48
N ALA A 31 3.22 -0.22 -14.72
CA ALA A 31 4.48 -0.81 -14.29
C ALA A 31 4.53 -0.95 -12.76
N ILE A 32 4.18 0.10 -12.01
CA ILE A 32 4.14 0.08 -10.55
C ILE A 32 3.12 -0.97 -10.05
N LYS A 33 1.93 -1.04 -10.65
CA LYS A 33 0.92 -2.06 -10.30
C LYS A 33 1.40 -3.47 -10.61
N GLY A 34 2.10 -3.65 -11.74
CA GLY A 34 2.71 -4.92 -12.12
C GLY A 34 3.76 -5.36 -11.09
N ILE A 35 4.67 -4.47 -10.73
CA ILE A 35 5.68 -4.70 -9.68
C ILE A 35 5.00 -5.04 -8.35
N SER A 36 3.96 -4.30 -7.94
CA SER A 36 3.20 -4.58 -6.71
C SER A 36 2.54 -5.97 -6.73
N ALA A 37 2.00 -6.39 -7.87
CA ALA A 37 1.37 -7.71 -8.02
C ALA A 37 2.40 -8.85 -8.05
N VAL A 38 3.55 -8.61 -8.69
CA VAL A 38 4.69 -9.55 -8.70
C VAL A 38 5.24 -9.70 -7.28
N ILE A 39 5.47 -8.60 -6.56
CA ILE A 39 5.94 -8.65 -5.16
C ILE A 39 4.97 -9.45 -4.28
N GLN A 40 3.66 -9.19 -4.36
CA GLN A 40 2.66 -9.93 -3.59
C GLN A 40 2.55 -11.42 -3.98
N ARG A 41 2.95 -11.80 -5.20
CA ARG A 41 2.93 -13.17 -5.70
C ARG A 41 4.20 -13.94 -5.34
N TYR A 42 5.35 -13.26 -5.27
CA TYR A 42 6.68 -13.86 -5.09
C TYR A 42 7.20 -13.80 -3.66
N GLU A 43 6.82 -12.81 -2.86
CA GLU A 43 6.79 -13.07 -1.42
C GLU A 43 5.60 -14.01 -1.19
N PRO A 44 5.78 -15.16 -0.51
CA PRO A 44 4.62 -15.73 0.15
C PRO A 44 4.10 -14.58 1.01
N VAL A 45 2.80 -14.32 0.95
CA VAL A 45 2.13 -13.72 2.09
C VAL A 45 2.59 -14.60 3.24
N VAL A 46 3.63 -14.16 3.98
CA VAL A 46 3.73 -14.47 5.38
C VAL A 46 2.40 -13.94 5.81
N GLU A 47 1.43 -14.85 5.95
CA GLU A 47 0.21 -14.56 6.64
C GLU A 47 0.75 -13.86 7.86
N HIS A 48 0.53 -12.55 7.93
CA HIS A 48 0.74 -11.85 9.17
C HIS A 48 -0.36 -12.47 9.99
N SER A 49 0.02 -13.60 10.61
CA SER A 49 -0.86 -14.64 11.14
C SER A 49 -1.95 -13.87 11.79
N SER A 50 -3.12 -13.95 11.13
CA SER A 50 -4.35 -13.23 11.42
C SER A 50 -4.18 -12.56 12.76
N LYS A 51 -3.73 -11.29 12.74
CA LYS A 51 -3.32 -10.53 13.94
C LYS A 51 -4.24 -11.00 15.03
N SER A 52 -3.71 -11.87 15.92
CA SER A 52 -4.52 -12.73 16.78
C SER A 52 -5.65 -11.85 17.23
N SER A 53 -6.91 -12.20 16.89
CA SER A 53 -8.03 -11.45 17.42
C SER A 53 -7.77 -11.52 18.91
N VAL A 54 -7.24 -10.45 19.48
CA VAL A 54 -6.97 -10.35 20.90
C VAL A 54 -8.37 -10.36 21.41
N SER A 55 -8.83 -11.56 21.75
CA SER A 55 -10.06 -11.78 22.44
C SER A 55 -9.97 -10.78 23.58
N THR A 56 -10.94 -9.88 23.63
CA THR A 56 -11.07 -8.93 24.74
C THR A 56 -11.31 -9.67 26.07
N ASP A 57 -11.40 -11.00 26.02
CA ASP A 57 -11.21 -11.88 27.15
C ASP A 57 -9.75 -11.88 27.61
N ILE A 58 -9.56 -11.33 28.81
CA ILE A 58 -8.31 -11.35 29.56
C ILE A 58 -7.81 -12.79 29.57
N SER A 59 -6.75 -13.06 28.82
CA SER A 59 -6.24 -14.41 28.66
C SER A 59 -5.71 -14.91 29.99
N GLU A 60 -6.12 -16.11 30.40
CA GLU A 60 -5.74 -16.75 31.66
C GLU A 60 -4.21 -16.79 31.86
N ASP A 61 -3.47 -16.92 30.76
CA ASP A 61 -2.00 -16.83 30.75
C ASP A 61 -1.47 -15.50 31.29
N ILE A 62 -2.13 -14.38 30.99
CA ILE A 62 -1.74 -13.05 31.47
C ILE A 62 -1.99 -12.94 32.98
N VAL A 63 -3.13 -13.45 33.46
CA VAL A 63 -3.45 -13.46 34.91
C VAL A 63 -2.47 -14.35 35.68
N THR A 64 -2.10 -15.49 35.10
CA THR A 64 -1.13 -16.42 35.68
C THR A 64 0.26 -15.80 35.76
N ALA A 65 0.72 -15.14 34.68
CA ALA A 65 2.00 -14.44 34.66
C ALA A 65 2.07 -13.31 35.70
N ILE A 66 1.02 -12.51 35.83
CA ILE A 66 0.93 -11.44 36.84
C ILE A 66 0.94 -12.04 38.26
N THR A 67 0.19 -13.11 38.50
CA THR A 67 0.12 -13.76 39.82
C THR A 67 1.47 -14.32 40.25
N VAL A 68 2.18 -14.99 39.34
CA VAL A 68 3.54 -15.51 39.59
C VAL A 68 4.51 -14.37 39.89
N ALA A 69 4.44 -13.27 39.16
CA ALA A 69 5.29 -12.10 39.39
C ALA A 69 5.06 -11.48 40.78
N VAL A 70 3.79 -11.33 41.19
CA VAL A 70 3.44 -10.76 42.50
C VAL A 70 3.85 -11.70 43.65
N GLN A 71 3.65 -13.02 43.50
CA GLN A 71 4.12 -13.99 44.51
C GLN A 71 5.64 -13.97 44.65
N ARG A 72 6.38 -13.94 43.54
CA ARG A 72 7.85 -13.83 43.52
C ARG A 72 8.36 -12.58 44.22
N PHE A 73 7.71 -11.44 44.01
CA PHE A 73 8.09 -10.19 44.67
C PHE A 73 7.83 -10.24 46.17
N ARG A 74 6.72 -10.85 46.61
CA ARG A 74 6.40 -10.97 48.05
C ARG A 74 7.27 -11.99 48.79
N SER A 75 7.83 -12.97 48.08
CA SER A 75 8.80 -13.92 48.63
C SER A 75 10.24 -13.38 48.72
N LYS A 76 10.47 -12.13 48.31
CA LYS A 76 11.77 -11.46 48.32
C LYS A 76 11.75 -10.29 49.29
#